data_AF-A0A1W1IFG9-F1
#
_entry.id   AF-A0A1W1IFG9-F1
#
_cell.length_a   1.000
_cell.length_b   1.000
_cell.length_c   1.000
_cell.angle_alpha   90.00
_cell.angle_beta   90.00
_cell.angle_gamma   90.00
#
_symmetry.space_group_name_H-M   'P 1'
#
loop_
_entity.id
_entity.type
_entity.pdbx_description
1 polymer ?
#
loop_
_entity_poly.entity_id
_entity_poly.type
_entity_poly.pdbx_seq_one_letter_code
_entity_poly.pdbx_strand_id
1 'polypeptide(L)'
;MKEKNKGVGIIKRHIKEMLHIRQTDDTLTRVIGSGLSTAVPLIIGLMAGNMRIGTFGALGAFAFLSFQPFTPTKLAKRILKAGLAIMAGFLAGAISTFIPWMIPITISLVSLIGFLVVRVLHIPNPGAFFVVMVTSMGAGVKLDIPGMLQAVSFVGIGVAASIFWAVLAVIFNNRVLNRPYRNDTRSYQEHLYDAVENDSELLLSSVHHAGILFLATYLAHSLGIGNFYWVAVSCAAVLQGRELKVIFHRHVQRIVGGMVGLGIGIFLFSLHFSTVETVVVLIILNFFVEYAMVRNYGLANFFTNPLVLLLSNLSSSAFEMDLIGFRFYGLVLGSIVGFAGAALISFAMGMYQKELKLAHKYHKRQETTLASKQSEQE
;
A
#
# COMPACT_ATOMS: atom_id res chain seq x y z
N MET A 1 35.03 25.37 -4.99
CA MET A 1 35.23 23.99 -4.47
C MET A 1 34.45 23.65 -3.19
N LYS A 2 34.02 24.60 -2.34
CA LYS A 2 33.27 24.31 -1.09
C LYS A 2 31.80 23.85 -1.27
N GLU A 3 31.11 24.25 -2.35
CA GLU A 3 29.71 23.81 -2.60
C GLU A 3 29.59 22.38 -3.14
N LYS A 4 30.52 21.96 -4.02
CA LYS A 4 30.55 20.59 -4.56
C LYS A 4 30.72 19.54 -3.45
N ASN A 5 31.50 19.85 -2.41
CA ASN A 5 31.70 18.97 -1.24
C ASN A 5 30.47 18.88 -0.32
N LYS A 6 29.64 19.93 -0.22
CA LYS A 6 28.38 19.87 0.53
C LYS A 6 27.35 18.98 -0.19
N GLY A 7 27.24 19.09 -1.51
CA GLY A 7 26.34 18.26 -2.32
C GLY A 7 26.67 16.76 -2.25
N VAL A 8 27.95 16.40 -2.35
CA VAL A 8 28.40 15.00 -2.23
C VAL A 8 28.14 14.43 -0.84
N GLY A 9 28.31 15.24 0.22
CA GLY A 9 28.00 14.84 1.60
C GLY A 9 26.51 14.58 1.81
N ILE A 10 25.64 15.40 1.23
CA ILE A 10 24.19 15.22 1.28
C ILE A 10 23.76 13.96 0.52
N ILE A 11 24.32 13.73 -0.67
CA ILE A 11 24.03 12.53 -1.49
C ILE A 11 24.48 11.26 -0.77
N LYS A 12 25.71 11.23 -0.24
CA LYS A 12 26.21 10.08 0.54
C LYS A 12 25.34 9.79 1.77
N ARG A 13 24.83 10.83 2.44
CA ARG A 13 23.92 10.69 3.59
C ARG A 13 22.57 10.10 3.16
N HIS A 14 21.99 10.57 2.06
CA HIS A 14 20.74 10.02 1.53
C HIS A 14 20.91 8.56 1.07
N ILE A 15 22.02 8.23 0.40
CA ILE A 15 22.32 6.83 0.01
C ILE A 15 22.48 5.94 1.24
N LYS A 16 23.19 6.40 2.28
CA LYS A 16 23.36 5.66 3.53
C LYS A 16 22.03 5.46 4.27
N GLU A 17 21.16 6.46 4.28
CA GLU A 17 19.80 6.36 4.84
C GLU A 17 18.90 5.42 4.01
N MET A 18 19.07 5.38 2.68
CA MET A 18 18.31 4.49 1.80
C MET A 18 18.74 3.02 1.89
N LEU A 19 20.01 2.74 2.19
CA LEU A 19 20.56 1.41 2.38
C LEU A 19 20.42 0.89 3.82
N HIS A 20 20.02 1.75 4.76
CA HIS A 20 19.89 1.37 6.16
C HIS A 20 18.75 0.36 6.35
N ILE A 21 19.09 -0.80 6.92
CA ILE A 21 18.13 -1.83 7.30
C ILE A 21 17.65 -1.52 8.71
N ARG A 22 16.38 -1.11 8.85
CA ARG A 22 15.78 -0.84 10.16
C ARG A 22 15.68 -2.13 10.97
N GLN A 23 16.10 -2.07 12.23
CA GLN A 23 15.77 -3.10 13.22
C GLN A 23 14.29 -2.97 13.58
N THR A 24 13.59 -4.10 13.66
CA THR A 24 12.15 -4.15 13.94
C THR A 24 11.86 -5.15 15.05
N ASP A 25 10.92 -4.82 15.93
CA ASP A 25 10.43 -5.73 16.99
C ASP A 25 9.52 -6.84 16.46
N ASP A 26 9.44 -6.94 15.14
CA ASP A 26 8.54 -7.80 14.42
C ASP A 26 8.93 -9.27 14.58
N THR A 27 7.97 -10.13 14.93
CA THR A 27 8.27 -11.54 15.13
C THR A 27 8.49 -12.24 13.79
N LEU A 28 9.51 -13.10 13.73
CA LEU A 28 9.74 -13.94 12.56
C LEU A 28 8.50 -14.79 12.21
N THR A 29 7.72 -15.18 13.23
CA THR A 29 6.44 -15.88 13.07
C THR A 29 5.40 -15.09 12.28
N ARG A 30 5.41 -13.76 12.36
CA ARG A 30 4.52 -12.91 11.55
C ARG A 30 4.95 -12.95 10.09
N VAL A 31 6.24 -12.82 9.82
CA VAL A 31 6.81 -12.88 8.46
C VAL A 31 6.53 -14.25 7.82
N ILE A 32 6.80 -15.33 8.56
CA ILE A 32 6.51 -16.70 8.12
C ILE A 32 5.00 -16.89 7.89
N GLY A 33 4.16 -16.40 8.81
CA GLY A 33 2.71 -16.48 8.68
C GLY A 33 2.18 -15.77 7.43
N SER A 34 2.73 -14.60 7.07
CA SER A 34 2.38 -13.88 5.83
C SER A 34 2.85 -14.64 4.59
N GLY A 35 4.08 -15.17 4.62
CA GLY A 35 4.59 -16.00 3.52
C GLY A 35 3.72 -17.23 3.27
N LEU A 36 3.33 -17.92 4.35
CA LEU A 36 2.49 -19.12 4.30
C LEU A 36 1.04 -18.83 3.89
N SER A 37 0.48 -17.68 4.26
CA SER A 37 -0.88 -17.31 3.84
C SER A 37 -0.98 -17.12 2.32
N THR A 38 0.08 -16.64 1.66
CA THR A 38 0.17 -16.56 0.20
C THR A 38 0.55 -17.89 -0.45
N ALA A 39 1.38 -18.71 0.22
CA ALA A 39 1.78 -20.02 -0.29
C ALA A 39 0.60 -20.98 -0.43
N VAL A 40 -0.35 -20.95 0.51
CA VAL A 40 -1.49 -21.88 0.52
C VAL A 40 -2.32 -21.79 -0.78
N PRO A 41 -2.83 -20.61 -1.23
CA PRO A 41 -3.53 -20.51 -2.50
C PRO A 41 -2.68 -20.96 -3.70
N LEU A 42 -1.38 -20.63 -3.74
CA LEU A 42 -0.50 -21.03 -4.84
C LEU A 42 -0.36 -22.55 -4.94
N ILE A 43 -0.19 -23.24 -3.80
CA ILE A 43 -0.10 -24.70 -3.74
C ILE A 43 -1.44 -25.33 -4.11
N ILE A 44 -2.57 -24.80 -3.61
CA ILE A 44 -3.91 -25.29 -3.98
C ILE A 44 -4.13 -25.14 -5.49
N GLY A 45 -3.76 -23.99 -6.07
CA GLY A 45 -3.85 -23.77 -7.51
C GLY A 45 -2.99 -24.74 -8.32
N LEU A 46 -1.79 -25.04 -7.83
CA LEU A 46 -0.88 -26.00 -8.45
C LEU A 46 -1.47 -27.42 -8.42
N MET A 47 -1.97 -27.87 -7.27
CA MET A 47 -2.57 -29.19 -7.10
C MET A 47 -3.88 -29.35 -7.89
N ALA A 48 -4.66 -28.28 -8.02
CA ALA A 48 -5.90 -28.27 -8.78
C ALA A 48 -5.68 -28.11 -10.30
N GLY A 49 -4.44 -27.89 -10.76
CA GLY A 49 -4.13 -27.58 -12.16
C GLY A 49 -4.71 -26.25 -12.64
N ASN A 50 -5.14 -25.37 -11.72
CA ASN A 50 -5.77 -24.09 -12.03
C ASN A 50 -5.09 -22.95 -11.26
N MET A 51 -4.10 -22.33 -11.88
CA MET A 51 -3.33 -21.26 -11.25
C MET A 51 -4.11 -19.96 -11.03
N ARG A 52 -5.34 -19.81 -11.56
CA ARG A 52 -6.22 -18.69 -11.18
C ARG A 52 -6.56 -18.72 -9.69
N ILE A 53 -6.64 -19.90 -9.08
CA ILE A 53 -6.82 -20.05 -7.63
C ILE A 53 -5.63 -19.44 -6.90
N GLY A 54 -4.41 -19.75 -7.37
CA GLY A 54 -3.18 -19.24 -6.79
C GLY A 54 -3.02 -17.73 -6.96
N THR A 55 -3.30 -17.21 -8.14
CA THR A 55 -3.03 -15.80 -8.46
C THR A 55 -4.04 -14.85 -7.83
N PHE A 56 -5.35 -15.16 -7.93
CA PHE A 56 -6.37 -14.39 -7.22
C PHE A 56 -6.34 -14.64 -5.71
N GLY A 57 -6.08 -15.87 -5.27
CA GLY A 57 -5.97 -16.18 -3.85
C GLY A 57 -4.78 -15.50 -3.16
N ALA A 58 -3.66 -15.31 -3.87
CA ALA A 58 -2.54 -14.52 -3.35
C ALA A 58 -2.94 -13.07 -3.03
N LEU A 59 -3.90 -12.46 -3.77
CA LEU A 59 -4.41 -11.12 -3.45
C LEU A 59 -5.18 -11.11 -2.12
N GLY A 60 -5.90 -12.18 -1.81
CA GLY A 60 -6.58 -12.35 -0.52
C GLY A 60 -5.62 -12.48 0.67
N ALA A 61 -4.42 -13.00 0.43
CA ALA A 61 -3.39 -13.16 1.46
C ALA A 61 -2.92 -11.82 2.06
N PHE A 62 -3.07 -10.70 1.34
CA PHE A 62 -2.77 -9.36 1.87
C PHE A 62 -3.64 -8.99 3.09
N ALA A 63 -4.76 -9.69 3.34
CA ALA A 63 -5.53 -9.53 4.57
C ALA A 63 -4.68 -9.81 5.83
N PHE A 64 -3.68 -10.69 5.74
CA PHE A 64 -2.74 -11.00 6.83
C PHE A 64 -2.00 -9.75 7.32
N LEU A 65 -1.78 -8.74 6.47
CA LEU A 65 -1.06 -7.53 6.85
C LEU A 65 -1.81 -6.64 7.85
N SER A 66 -3.08 -6.94 8.10
CA SER A 66 -3.85 -6.39 9.23
C SER A 66 -3.51 -7.03 10.57
N PHE A 67 -2.51 -7.94 10.61
CA PHE A 67 -2.05 -8.63 11.81
C PHE A 67 -1.60 -7.62 12.88
N GLN A 68 -2.10 -7.86 14.09
CA GLN A 68 -1.70 -7.22 15.32
C GLN A 68 -1.72 -8.30 16.41
N PRO A 69 -0.87 -8.21 17.44
CA PRO A 69 -0.80 -9.22 18.50
C PRO A 69 -1.99 -9.12 19.48
N PHE A 70 -3.23 -9.06 18.98
CA PHE A 70 -4.46 -9.10 19.78
C PHE A 70 -4.82 -10.54 20.17
N THR A 71 -5.84 -10.69 21.01
CA THR A 71 -6.41 -12.02 21.28
C THR A 71 -6.88 -12.70 19.98
N PRO A 72 -6.81 -14.04 19.87
CA PRO A 72 -7.10 -14.76 18.62
C PRO A 72 -8.44 -14.40 17.98
N THR A 73 -9.49 -14.22 18.79
CA THR A 73 -10.83 -13.86 18.33
C THR A 73 -10.90 -12.42 17.79
N LYS A 74 -10.27 -11.46 18.48
CA LYS A 74 -10.17 -10.06 18.01
C LYS A 74 -9.35 -9.96 16.74
N LEU A 75 -8.23 -10.68 16.67
CA LEU A 75 -7.36 -10.75 15.50
C LEU A 75 -8.09 -11.34 14.28
N ALA A 76 -8.77 -12.47 14.45
CA ALA A 76 -9.54 -13.09 13.38
C ALA A 76 -10.62 -12.16 12.84
N LYS A 77 -11.39 -11.48 13.71
CA LYS A 77 -12.41 -10.49 13.29
C LYS A 77 -11.79 -9.31 12.54
N ARG A 78 -10.60 -8.85 12.95
CA ARG A 78 -9.90 -7.74 12.28
C ARG A 78 -9.45 -8.14 10.87
N ILE A 79 -8.79 -9.29 10.73
CA ILE A 79 -8.35 -9.81 9.43
C ILE A 79 -9.56 -10.13 8.55
N LEU A 80 -10.66 -10.66 9.11
CA LEU A 80 -11.90 -10.89 8.38
C LEU A 80 -12.47 -9.59 7.82
N LYS A 81 -12.59 -8.52 8.62
CA LYS A 81 -13.06 -7.21 8.14
C LYS A 81 -12.18 -6.65 7.03
N ALA A 82 -10.86 -6.76 7.17
CA ALA A 82 -9.91 -6.34 6.14
C ALA A 82 -10.02 -7.20 4.86
N GLY A 83 -10.16 -8.52 5.01
CA GLY A 83 -10.35 -9.46 3.91
C GLY A 83 -11.67 -9.23 3.16
N LEU A 84 -12.77 -8.96 3.87
CA LEU A 84 -14.04 -8.57 3.26
C LEU A 84 -13.92 -7.25 2.50
N ALA A 85 -13.18 -6.28 3.02
CA ALA A 85 -12.90 -5.04 2.29
C ALA A 85 -12.07 -5.29 1.03
N ILE A 86 -11.06 -6.17 1.09
CA ILE A 86 -10.26 -6.59 -0.08
C ILE A 86 -11.16 -7.29 -1.12
N MET A 87 -12.03 -8.21 -0.71
CA MET A 87 -12.94 -8.93 -1.60
C MET A 87 -13.96 -7.99 -2.26
N ALA A 88 -14.58 -7.10 -1.48
CA ALA A 88 -15.49 -6.08 -1.99
C ALA A 88 -14.77 -5.10 -2.93
N GLY A 89 -13.54 -4.72 -2.58
CA GLY A 89 -12.68 -3.89 -3.41
C GLY A 89 -12.36 -4.54 -4.75
N PHE A 90 -11.98 -5.83 -4.76
CA PHE A 90 -11.74 -6.60 -5.99
C PHE A 90 -12.99 -6.62 -6.87
N LEU A 91 -14.14 -6.96 -6.28
CA LEU A 91 -15.42 -7.04 -6.99
C LEU A 91 -15.82 -5.68 -7.58
N ALA A 92 -15.71 -4.60 -6.81
CA ALA A 92 -15.98 -3.24 -7.29
C ALA A 92 -15.07 -2.87 -8.48
N GLY A 93 -13.78 -3.22 -8.38
CA GLY A 93 -12.83 -3.07 -9.49
C GLY A 93 -13.26 -3.84 -10.72
N ALA A 94 -13.58 -5.12 -10.59
CA ALA A 94 -14.01 -5.96 -11.70
C ALA A 94 -15.32 -5.44 -12.35
N ILE A 95 -16.31 -5.02 -11.56
CA ILE A 95 -17.55 -4.42 -12.05
C ILE A 95 -17.27 -3.12 -12.81
N SER A 96 -16.30 -2.32 -12.39
CA SER A 96 -15.98 -1.06 -13.08
C SER A 96 -15.54 -1.27 -14.53
N THR A 97 -15.14 -2.48 -14.92
CA THR A 97 -14.73 -2.79 -16.30
C THR A 97 -15.89 -2.78 -17.31
N PHE A 98 -17.15 -2.82 -16.86
CA PHE A 98 -18.32 -2.72 -17.75
C PHE A 98 -18.41 -1.35 -18.44
N ILE A 99 -17.94 -0.29 -17.78
CA ILE A 99 -17.96 1.08 -18.33
C ILE A 99 -16.56 1.68 -18.11
N PRO A 100 -15.74 1.88 -19.16
CA PRO A 100 -14.33 2.28 -19.00
C PRO A 100 -14.10 3.50 -18.10
N TRP A 101 -14.97 4.51 -18.18
CA TRP A 101 -14.89 5.73 -17.36
C TRP A 101 -15.15 5.50 -15.86
N MET A 102 -15.75 4.37 -15.49
CA MET A 102 -15.98 4.00 -14.08
C MET A 102 -14.72 3.52 -13.38
N ILE A 103 -13.70 3.03 -14.11
CA ILE A 103 -12.46 2.52 -13.53
C ILE A 103 -11.77 3.55 -12.59
N PRO A 104 -11.40 4.77 -13.06
CA PRO A 104 -10.76 5.77 -12.21
C PRO A 104 -11.70 6.25 -11.08
N ILE A 105 -13.01 6.32 -11.34
CA ILE A 105 -14.02 6.72 -10.34
C ILE A 105 -14.05 5.70 -9.20
N THR A 106 -14.17 4.41 -9.52
CA THR A 106 -14.26 3.35 -8.52
C THR A 106 -12.98 3.27 -7.67
N ILE A 107 -11.80 3.33 -8.29
CA ILE A 107 -10.52 3.31 -7.55
C ILE A 107 -10.42 4.53 -6.61
N SER A 108 -10.83 5.71 -7.08
CA SER A 108 -10.86 6.93 -6.27
C SER A 108 -11.85 6.86 -5.10
N LEU A 109 -13.07 6.36 -5.34
CA LEU A 109 -14.09 6.20 -4.29
C LEU A 109 -13.66 5.19 -3.23
N VAL A 110 -13.13 4.04 -3.64
CA VAL A 110 -12.61 3.03 -2.71
C VAL A 110 -11.44 3.59 -1.91
N SER A 111 -10.55 4.35 -2.55
CA SER A 111 -9.47 5.06 -1.87
C SER A 111 -9.99 6.06 -0.83
N LEU A 112 -10.95 6.91 -1.21
CA LEU A 112 -11.55 7.90 -0.32
C LEU A 112 -12.13 7.24 0.93
N ILE A 113 -12.99 6.24 0.75
CA ILE A 113 -13.63 5.50 1.84
C ILE A 113 -12.57 4.78 2.68
N GLY A 114 -11.63 4.10 2.04
CA GLY A 114 -10.58 3.35 2.71
C GLY A 114 -9.70 4.23 3.60
N PHE A 115 -9.22 5.37 3.06
CA PHE A 115 -8.40 6.32 3.83
C PHE A 115 -9.17 6.97 4.97
N LEU A 116 -10.45 7.32 4.76
CA LEU A 116 -11.30 7.83 5.85
C LEU A 116 -11.45 6.80 6.97
N VAL A 117 -11.82 5.56 6.63
CA VAL A 117 -11.99 4.48 7.62
C VAL A 117 -10.69 4.23 8.38
N VAL A 118 -9.56 4.14 7.68
CA VAL A 118 -8.26 3.87 8.32
C VAL A 118 -7.82 4.99 9.25
N ARG A 119 -8.05 6.24 8.85
CA ARG A 119 -7.65 7.41 9.62
C ARG A 119 -8.55 7.60 10.85
N VAL A 120 -9.86 7.42 10.68
CA VAL A 120 -10.84 7.42 11.80
C VAL A 120 -10.51 6.32 12.81
N LEU A 121 -10.29 5.10 12.34
CA LEU A 121 -10.03 3.94 13.21
C LEU A 121 -8.57 3.82 13.66
N HIS A 122 -7.73 4.82 13.39
CA HIS A 122 -6.32 4.83 13.76
C HIS A 122 -5.59 3.53 13.36
N ILE A 123 -6.00 2.95 12.22
CA ILE A 123 -5.41 1.72 11.71
C ILE A 123 -3.98 2.03 11.25
N PRO A 124 -2.97 1.27 11.70
CA PRO A 124 -1.59 1.51 11.30
C PRO A 124 -1.43 1.29 9.79
N ASN A 125 -0.53 2.08 9.18
CA ASN A 125 -0.11 1.87 7.81
C ASN A 125 0.43 0.44 7.64
N PRO A 126 0.16 -0.23 6.50
CA PRO A 126 -0.32 0.34 5.23
C PRO A 126 -1.85 0.47 5.07
N GLY A 127 -2.66 0.20 6.10
CA GLY A 127 -4.09 0.56 6.18
C GLY A 127 -4.91 0.24 4.91
N ALA A 128 -5.27 1.28 4.16
CA ALA A 128 -6.19 1.20 3.02
C ALA A 128 -5.51 0.75 1.72
N PHE A 129 -4.17 0.77 1.68
CA PHE A 129 -3.39 0.55 0.46
C PHE A 129 -3.72 -0.77 -0.21
N PHE A 130 -3.85 -1.87 0.54
CA PHE A 130 -4.12 -3.18 -0.05
C PHE A 130 -5.51 -3.29 -0.64
N VAL A 131 -6.51 -2.63 -0.04
CA VAL A 131 -7.85 -2.56 -0.60
C VAL A 131 -7.79 -1.83 -1.94
N VAL A 132 -7.16 -0.65 -1.99
CA VAL A 132 -6.98 0.13 -3.23
C VAL A 132 -6.19 -0.65 -4.29
N MET A 133 -5.13 -1.34 -3.88
CA MET A 133 -4.29 -2.14 -4.76
C MET A 133 -5.08 -3.28 -5.40
N VAL A 134 -5.82 -4.04 -4.60
CA VAL A 134 -6.61 -5.17 -5.09
C VAL A 134 -7.81 -4.69 -5.91
N THR A 135 -8.45 -3.57 -5.57
CA THR A 135 -9.44 -2.91 -6.43
C THR A 135 -8.86 -2.55 -7.79
N SER A 136 -7.66 -1.96 -7.81
CA SER A 136 -7.00 -1.58 -9.06
C SER A 136 -6.70 -2.81 -9.91
N MET A 137 -6.22 -3.89 -9.28
CA MET A 137 -5.97 -5.17 -9.96
C MET A 137 -7.26 -5.81 -10.50
N GLY A 138 -8.36 -5.76 -9.75
CA GLY A 138 -9.67 -6.22 -10.21
C GLY A 138 -10.16 -5.43 -11.43
N ALA A 139 -9.93 -4.11 -11.47
CA ALA A 139 -10.24 -3.28 -12.64
C ALA A 139 -9.31 -3.55 -13.84
N GLY A 140 -8.16 -4.18 -13.62
CA GLY A 140 -7.19 -4.53 -14.65
C GLY A 140 -7.52 -5.82 -15.42
N VAL A 141 -8.48 -6.62 -14.95
CA VAL A 141 -8.84 -7.91 -15.56
C VAL A 141 -10.30 -7.89 -15.99
N LYS A 142 -10.57 -8.12 -17.27
CA LYS A 142 -11.93 -8.30 -17.79
C LYS A 142 -12.39 -9.72 -17.52
N LEU A 143 -13.44 -9.86 -16.72
CA LEU A 143 -14.09 -11.12 -16.39
C LEU A 143 -15.59 -11.02 -16.70
N ASP A 144 -16.21 -12.12 -17.07
CA ASP A 144 -17.66 -12.27 -17.11
C ASP A 144 -18.22 -12.36 -15.69
N ILE A 145 -19.54 -12.19 -15.51
CA ILE A 145 -20.17 -12.23 -14.16
C ILE A 145 -19.83 -13.52 -13.39
N PRO A 146 -19.93 -14.73 -13.98
CA PRO A 146 -19.49 -15.95 -13.31
C PRO A 146 -18.01 -15.95 -12.95
N GLY A 147 -17.14 -15.49 -13.85
CA GLY A 147 -15.70 -15.37 -13.61
C GLY A 147 -15.36 -14.37 -12.50
N MET A 148 -16.10 -13.27 -12.38
CA MET A 148 -15.96 -12.31 -11.28
C MET A 148 -16.27 -12.98 -9.93
N LEU A 149 -17.39 -13.69 -9.84
CA LEU A 149 -17.78 -14.39 -8.61
C LEU A 149 -16.76 -15.46 -8.23
N GLN A 150 -16.29 -16.23 -9.21
CA GLN A 150 -15.25 -17.25 -9.00
C GLN A 150 -13.93 -16.64 -8.53
N ALA A 151 -13.48 -15.54 -9.15
CA ALA A 151 -12.26 -14.84 -8.75
C ALA A 151 -12.37 -14.28 -7.32
N VAL A 152 -13.52 -13.71 -6.94
CA VAL A 152 -13.80 -13.28 -5.56
C VAL A 152 -13.75 -14.46 -4.59
N SER A 153 -14.29 -15.62 -4.95
CA SER A 153 -14.17 -16.84 -4.14
C SER A 153 -12.72 -17.27 -3.95
N PHE A 154 -11.88 -17.18 -4.99
CA PHE A 154 -10.45 -17.48 -4.89
C PHE A 154 -9.72 -16.48 -3.98
N VAL A 155 -10.02 -15.18 -4.06
CA VAL A 155 -9.55 -14.18 -3.08
C VAL A 155 -9.94 -14.60 -1.66
N GLY A 156 -11.18 -15.10 -1.48
CA GLY A 156 -11.66 -15.63 -0.20
C GLY A 156 -10.81 -16.77 0.37
N ILE A 157 -10.24 -17.64 -0.46
CA ILE A 157 -9.30 -18.71 -0.03
C ILE A 157 -8.06 -18.10 0.63
N GLY A 158 -7.50 -17.05 0.04
CA GLY A 158 -6.36 -16.32 0.63
C GLY A 158 -6.68 -15.63 1.95
N VAL A 159 -7.90 -15.07 2.06
CA VAL A 159 -8.38 -14.47 3.32
C VAL A 159 -8.52 -15.54 4.40
N ALA A 160 -9.09 -16.70 4.08
CA ALA A 160 -9.22 -17.82 5.00
C ALA A 160 -7.84 -18.34 5.46
N ALA A 161 -6.91 -18.51 4.53
CA ALA A 161 -5.52 -18.89 4.84
C ALA A 161 -4.84 -17.86 5.75
N SER A 162 -5.09 -16.56 5.52
CA SER A 162 -4.56 -15.48 6.37
C SER A 162 -5.09 -15.55 7.79
N ILE A 163 -6.39 -15.78 7.99
CA ILE A 163 -6.99 -15.91 9.32
C ILE A 163 -6.39 -17.12 10.05
N PHE A 164 -6.30 -18.26 9.37
CA PHE A 164 -5.74 -19.48 9.93
C PHE A 164 -4.30 -19.28 10.44
N TRP A 165 -3.40 -18.81 9.57
CA TRP A 165 -2.00 -18.59 9.93
C TRP A 165 -1.80 -17.47 10.95
N ALA A 166 -2.62 -16.42 10.92
CA ALA A 166 -2.53 -15.35 11.90
C ALA A 166 -2.91 -15.82 13.30
N VAL A 167 -3.96 -16.63 13.42
CA VAL A 167 -4.37 -17.22 14.70
C VAL A 167 -3.30 -18.18 15.22
N LEU A 168 -2.73 -19.03 14.36
CA LEU A 168 -1.61 -19.90 14.74
C LEU A 168 -0.39 -19.10 15.21
N ALA A 169 0.00 -18.06 14.46
CA ALA A 169 1.14 -17.22 14.81
C ALA A 169 0.94 -16.52 16.15
N VAL A 170 -0.25 -15.99 16.43
CA VAL A 170 -0.50 -15.28 17.71
C VAL A 170 -0.56 -16.24 18.89
N ILE A 171 -1.12 -17.44 18.73
CA ILE A 171 -1.13 -18.48 19.76
C ILE A 171 0.30 -18.94 20.06
N PHE A 172 1.10 -19.17 19.02
CA PHE A 172 2.50 -19.55 19.17
C PHE A 172 3.31 -18.45 19.86
N ASN A 173 3.13 -17.19 19.46
CA ASN A 173 3.82 -16.05 20.07
C ASN A 173 3.49 -15.91 21.56
N ASN A 174 2.23 -16.13 21.93
CA ASN A 174 1.81 -16.03 23.32
C ASN A 174 2.27 -17.24 24.16
N ARG A 175 2.16 -18.47 23.63
CA ARG A 175 2.47 -19.70 24.39
C ARG A 175 3.95 -20.07 24.43
N VAL A 176 4.68 -19.85 23.33
CA VAL A 176 6.07 -20.29 23.19
C VAL A 176 7.04 -19.14 23.39
N LEU A 177 6.72 -17.97 22.83
CA LEU A 177 7.58 -16.78 22.95
C LEU A 177 7.20 -15.86 24.11
N ASN A 178 6.20 -16.23 24.93
CA ASN A 178 5.69 -15.47 26.07
C ASN A 178 5.43 -13.99 25.77
N ARG A 179 5.03 -13.66 24.54
CA ARG A 179 4.73 -12.29 24.13
C ARG A 179 3.27 -11.97 24.48
N PRO A 180 3.01 -10.95 25.32
CA PRO A 180 1.66 -10.65 25.78
C PRO A 180 0.79 -10.12 24.62
N TYR A 181 -0.52 -10.36 24.73
CA TYR A 181 -1.47 -9.74 23.83
C TYR A 181 -1.51 -8.23 24.04
N ARG A 182 -1.64 -7.49 22.95
CA ARG A 182 -1.94 -6.06 23.00
C ARG A 182 -3.37 -5.89 23.46
N ASN A 183 -3.56 -5.14 24.54
CA ASN A 183 -4.89 -4.71 24.95
C ASN A 183 -5.19 -3.37 24.29
N ASP A 184 -6.24 -3.35 23.47
CA ASP A 184 -6.87 -2.11 23.03
C ASP A 184 -8.24 -2.05 23.70
N THR A 185 -8.42 -1.05 24.55
CA THR A 185 -9.61 -0.83 25.37
C THR A 185 -10.52 0.24 24.78
N ARG A 186 -10.09 0.95 23.74
CA ARG A 186 -10.86 2.06 23.17
C ARG A 186 -12.06 1.56 22.39
N SER A 187 -13.20 2.22 22.60
CA SER A 187 -14.43 1.94 21.87
C SER A 187 -14.36 2.51 20.44
N TYR A 188 -15.11 1.92 19.52
CA TYR A 188 -15.25 2.43 18.15
C TYR A 188 -15.75 3.89 18.12
N GLN A 189 -16.63 4.25 19.05
CA GLN A 189 -17.17 5.61 19.18
C GLN A 189 -16.09 6.61 19.61
N GLU A 190 -15.21 6.24 20.54
CA GLU A 190 -14.13 7.11 21.01
C GLU A 190 -13.14 7.42 19.88
N HIS A 191 -12.81 6.44 19.03
CA HIS A 191 -11.99 6.69 17.84
C HIS A 191 -12.65 7.63 16.84
N LEU A 192 -13.97 7.56 16.69
CA LEU A 192 -14.75 8.40 15.79
C LEU A 192 -14.78 9.86 16.26
N TYR A 193 -15.10 10.09 17.53
CA TYR A 193 -15.12 11.43 18.10
C TYR A 193 -13.72 12.06 18.07
N ASP A 194 -12.69 11.31 18.49
CA ASP A 194 -11.29 11.78 18.50
C ASP A 194 -10.81 12.16 17.08
N ALA A 195 -11.13 11.35 16.06
CA ALA A 195 -10.73 11.65 14.70
C ALA A 195 -11.48 12.84 14.08
N VAL A 196 -12.78 12.98 14.36
CA VAL A 196 -13.58 14.10 13.81
C VAL A 196 -13.25 15.42 14.51
N GLU A 197 -13.01 15.37 15.82
CA GLU A 197 -12.76 16.56 16.65
C GLU A 197 -11.31 17.05 16.53
N ASN A 198 -10.33 16.13 16.48
CA ASN A 198 -8.91 16.50 16.57
C ASN A 198 -8.16 16.44 15.24
N ASP A 199 -8.72 15.86 14.17
CA ASP A 199 -8.07 15.75 12.86
C ASP A 199 -8.77 16.63 11.80
N SER A 200 -8.53 17.95 11.88
CA SER A 200 -9.10 18.92 10.93
C SER A 200 -8.66 18.71 9.48
N GLU A 201 -7.56 17.98 9.24
CA GLU A 201 -7.03 17.67 7.92
C GLU A 201 -7.53 16.32 7.36
N LEU A 202 -8.37 15.59 8.11
CA LEU A 202 -8.86 14.25 7.78
C LEU A 202 -9.50 14.19 6.39
N LEU A 203 -10.55 15.00 6.18
CA LEU A 203 -11.31 15.03 4.93
C LEU A 203 -10.46 15.55 3.78
N LEU A 204 -9.76 16.66 3.99
CA LEU A 204 -8.92 17.30 2.97
C LEU A 204 -7.85 16.33 2.46
N SER A 205 -7.12 15.69 3.37
CA SER A 205 -6.10 14.71 3.01
C SER A 205 -6.70 13.51 2.28
N SER A 206 -7.84 12.98 2.73
CA SER A 206 -8.46 11.79 2.12
C SER A 206 -8.99 12.08 0.72
N VAL A 207 -9.68 13.21 0.53
CA VAL A 207 -10.14 13.69 -0.78
C VAL A 207 -8.96 13.94 -1.71
N HIS A 208 -7.88 14.52 -1.21
CA HIS A 208 -6.68 14.74 -2.01
C HIS A 208 -6.02 13.43 -2.47
N HIS A 209 -5.87 12.45 -1.57
CA HIS A 209 -5.32 11.13 -1.95
C HIS A 209 -6.19 10.45 -3.02
N ALA A 210 -7.51 10.50 -2.84
CA ALA A 210 -8.47 10.00 -3.83
C ALA A 210 -8.37 10.75 -5.16
N GLY A 211 -8.24 12.08 -5.14
CA GLY A 211 -8.07 12.92 -6.33
C GLY A 211 -6.79 12.63 -7.11
N ILE A 212 -5.66 12.41 -6.43
CA ILE A 212 -4.42 12.01 -7.11
C ILE A 212 -4.57 10.62 -7.72
N LEU A 213 -5.19 9.67 -7.01
CA LEU A 213 -5.40 8.32 -7.55
C LEU A 213 -6.37 8.30 -8.73
N PHE A 214 -7.41 9.15 -8.68
CA PHE A 214 -8.27 9.40 -9.83
C PHE A 214 -7.45 9.88 -11.02
N LEU A 215 -6.66 10.95 -10.84
CA LEU A 215 -5.85 11.53 -11.92
C LEU A 215 -4.83 10.54 -12.48
N ALA A 216 -4.11 9.83 -11.61
CA ALA A 216 -3.12 8.83 -12.01
C ALA A 216 -3.75 7.71 -12.85
N THR A 217 -4.89 7.19 -12.38
CA THR A 217 -5.61 6.12 -13.06
C THR A 217 -6.24 6.61 -14.36
N TYR A 218 -6.85 7.79 -14.34
CA TYR A 218 -7.48 8.43 -15.49
C TYR A 218 -6.47 8.65 -16.60
N LEU A 219 -5.34 9.30 -16.30
CA LEU A 219 -4.28 9.54 -17.29
C LEU A 219 -3.73 8.22 -17.84
N ALA A 220 -3.45 7.24 -16.99
CA ALA A 220 -2.93 5.95 -17.44
C ALA A 220 -3.92 5.22 -18.37
N HIS A 221 -5.20 5.24 -18.02
CA HIS A 221 -6.26 4.63 -18.81
C HIS A 221 -6.49 5.36 -20.14
N SER A 222 -6.57 6.70 -20.12
CA SER A 222 -6.77 7.54 -21.31
C SER A 222 -5.60 7.51 -22.28
N LEU A 223 -4.37 7.36 -21.79
CA LEU A 223 -3.17 7.20 -22.62
C LEU A 223 -3.02 5.79 -23.19
N GLY A 224 -3.95 4.87 -22.89
CA GLY A 224 -3.89 3.49 -23.36
C GLY A 224 -2.73 2.69 -22.78
N ILE A 225 -2.21 3.09 -21.60
CA ILE A 225 -1.14 2.34 -20.94
C ILE A 225 -1.69 0.98 -20.51
N GLY A 226 -1.16 -0.09 -21.12
CA GLY A 226 -1.47 -1.46 -20.72
C GLY A 226 -1.19 -1.66 -19.23
N ASN A 227 -2.00 -2.49 -18.56
CA ASN A 227 -1.91 -2.70 -17.12
C ASN A 227 -1.91 -1.38 -16.30
N PHE A 228 -2.76 -0.40 -16.66
CA PHE A 228 -2.88 0.91 -16.00
C PHE A 228 -2.94 0.83 -14.46
N TYR A 229 -3.46 -0.26 -13.90
CA TYR A 229 -3.52 -0.50 -12.46
C TYR A 229 -2.15 -0.47 -11.79
N TRP A 230 -1.06 -0.75 -12.50
CA TRP A 230 0.30 -0.58 -11.96
C TRP A 230 0.67 0.87 -11.69
N VAL A 231 0.16 1.81 -12.49
CA VAL A 231 0.29 3.26 -12.21
C VAL A 231 -0.45 3.59 -10.92
N ALA A 232 -1.70 3.14 -10.79
CA ALA A 232 -2.54 3.38 -9.61
C ALA A 232 -1.90 2.80 -8.33
N VAL A 233 -1.44 1.54 -8.37
CA VAL A 233 -0.76 0.87 -7.25
C VAL A 233 0.53 1.60 -6.88
N SER A 234 1.30 2.05 -7.87
CA SER A 234 2.55 2.77 -7.63
C SER A 234 2.32 4.13 -6.98
N CYS A 235 1.32 4.87 -7.46
CA CYS A 235 0.87 6.11 -6.86
C CYS A 235 0.41 5.92 -5.42
N ALA A 236 -0.48 4.93 -5.17
CA ALA A 236 -0.99 4.64 -3.84
C ALA A 236 0.13 4.26 -2.85
N ALA A 237 1.17 3.56 -3.33
CA ALA A 237 2.27 3.10 -2.49
C ALA A 237 3.16 4.26 -2.00
N VAL A 238 3.41 5.25 -2.86
CA VAL A 238 4.16 6.46 -2.52
C VAL A 238 3.38 7.33 -1.53
N LEU A 239 2.07 7.44 -1.72
CA LEU A 239 1.19 8.26 -0.87
C LEU A 239 0.97 7.72 0.55
N GLN A 240 1.48 6.53 0.90
CA GLN A 240 1.35 6.02 2.28
C GLN A 240 2.13 6.82 3.34
N GLY A 241 3.06 7.68 2.95
CA GLY A 241 3.80 8.52 3.89
C GLY A 241 2.95 9.71 4.37
N ARG A 242 2.99 10.02 5.67
CA ARG A 242 2.32 11.23 6.21
C ARG A 242 3.14 12.51 6.00
N GLU A 243 4.47 12.39 5.96
CA GLU A 243 5.39 13.50 5.77
C GLU A 243 6.00 13.48 4.37
N LEU A 244 6.14 14.64 3.73
CA LEU A 244 6.73 14.75 2.40
C LEU A 244 8.15 14.15 2.33
N LYS A 245 8.94 14.27 3.40
CA LYS A 245 10.26 13.62 3.48
C LYS A 245 10.14 12.11 3.39
N VAL A 246 9.20 11.49 4.10
CA VAL A 246 8.96 10.04 4.06
C VAL A 246 8.45 9.61 2.68
N ILE A 247 7.53 10.39 2.08
CA ILE A 247 7.02 10.16 0.73
C ILE A 247 8.16 10.20 -0.29
N PHE A 248 9.06 11.19 -0.20
CA PHE A 248 10.22 11.30 -1.08
C PHE A 248 11.14 10.08 -1.00
N HIS A 249 11.47 9.61 0.22
CA HIS A 249 12.30 8.43 0.39
C HIS A 249 11.64 7.18 -0.20
N ARG A 250 10.33 7.01 0.02
CA ARG A 250 9.56 5.90 -0.55
C ARG A 250 9.51 5.96 -2.07
N HIS A 251 9.30 7.14 -2.64
CA HIS A 251 9.35 7.37 -4.08
C HIS A 251 10.68 6.89 -4.68
N VAL A 252 11.81 7.34 -4.13
CA VAL A 252 13.13 6.95 -4.65
C VAL A 252 13.38 5.44 -4.45
N GLN A 253 13.10 4.91 -3.26
CA GLN A 253 13.26 3.49 -2.97
C GLN A 253 12.40 2.60 -3.86
N ARG A 254 11.18 3.05 -4.21
CA ARG A 254 10.30 2.33 -5.12
C ARG A 254 10.82 2.30 -6.54
N ILE A 255 11.29 3.43 -7.07
CA ILE A 255 11.86 3.50 -8.41
C ILE A 255 13.15 2.69 -8.48
N VAL A 256 14.12 2.97 -7.61
CA VAL A 256 15.44 2.31 -7.66
C VAL A 256 15.33 0.82 -7.36
N GLY A 257 14.70 0.47 -6.23
CA GLY A 257 14.49 -0.93 -5.87
C GLY A 257 13.65 -1.66 -6.91
N GLY A 258 12.64 -0.99 -7.46
CA GLY A 258 11.80 -1.59 -8.48
C GLY A 258 12.49 -1.81 -9.82
N MET A 259 13.32 -0.87 -10.29
CA MET A 259 14.09 -1.03 -11.53
C MET A 259 15.08 -2.19 -11.43
N VAL A 260 15.81 -2.30 -10.31
CA VAL A 260 16.73 -3.42 -10.10
C VAL A 260 15.96 -4.75 -10.01
N GLY A 261 14.84 -4.76 -9.28
CA GLY A 261 13.95 -5.91 -9.20
C GLY A 261 13.38 -6.32 -10.55
N LEU A 262 13.03 -5.38 -11.43
CA LEU A 262 12.59 -5.66 -12.78
C LEU A 262 13.69 -6.34 -13.60
N GLY A 263 14.92 -5.86 -13.51
CA GLY A 263 16.07 -6.53 -14.15
C GLY A 263 16.23 -7.98 -13.71
N ILE A 264 16.06 -8.25 -12.41
CA ILE A 264 16.08 -9.62 -11.88
C ILE A 264 14.87 -10.43 -12.36
N GLY A 265 13.69 -9.81 -12.44
CA GLY A 265 12.50 -10.47 -12.98
C GLY A 265 12.69 -10.92 -14.42
N ILE A 266 13.32 -10.08 -15.26
CA ILE A 266 13.70 -10.42 -16.64
C ILE A 266 14.66 -11.62 -16.66
N PHE A 267 15.69 -11.60 -15.80
CA PHE A 267 16.64 -12.69 -15.70
C PHE A 267 16.00 -13.99 -15.22
N LEU A 268 15.15 -13.96 -14.18
CA LEU A 268 14.45 -15.16 -13.70
C LEU A 268 13.47 -15.69 -14.76
N PHE A 269 12.85 -14.79 -15.52
CA PHE A 269 11.96 -15.17 -16.61
C PHE A 269 12.69 -15.90 -17.75
N SER A 270 13.92 -15.48 -18.08
CA SER A 270 14.71 -16.13 -19.14
C SER A 270 15.18 -17.54 -18.80
N LEU A 271 15.01 -17.99 -17.55
CA LEU A 271 15.34 -19.34 -17.12
C LEU A 271 14.25 -20.39 -17.45
N HIS A 272 13.09 -19.97 -17.98
CA HIS A 272 12.01 -20.86 -18.45
C HIS A 272 11.58 -21.93 -17.42
N PHE A 273 11.30 -21.49 -16.18
CA PHE A 273 10.85 -22.37 -15.11
C PHE A 273 9.54 -23.10 -15.44
N SER A 274 9.44 -24.35 -14.99
CA SER A 274 8.16 -25.06 -14.91
C SER A 274 7.19 -24.37 -13.93
N THR A 275 5.91 -24.73 -13.98
CA THR A 275 4.89 -24.20 -13.06
C THR A 275 5.25 -24.45 -11.59
N VAL A 276 5.78 -25.65 -11.28
CA VAL A 276 6.19 -26.04 -9.93
C VAL A 276 7.35 -25.17 -9.45
N GLU A 277 8.39 -25.02 -10.27
CA GLU A 277 9.56 -24.19 -9.95
C GLU A 277 9.17 -22.72 -9.78
N THR A 278 8.27 -22.22 -10.64
CA THR A 278 7.76 -20.85 -10.54
C THR A 278 7.03 -20.63 -9.20
N VAL A 279 6.19 -21.57 -8.77
CA VAL A 279 5.50 -21.50 -7.47
C VAL A 279 6.50 -21.50 -6.30
N VAL A 280 7.55 -22.34 -6.35
CA VAL A 280 8.60 -22.37 -5.32
C VAL A 280 9.33 -21.02 -5.25
N VAL A 281 9.74 -20.48 -6.41
CA VAL A 281 10.41 -19.17 -6.48
C VAL A 281 9.50 -18.05 -5.96
N LEU A 282 8.21 -18.06 -6.31
CA LEU A 282 7.24 -17.09 -5.81
C LEU A 282 7.11 -17.11 -4.28
N ILE A 283 7.06 -18.30 -3.67
CA ILE A 283 6.99 -18.44 -2.21
C ILE A 283 8.25 -17.87 -1.55
N ILE A 284 9.43 -18.17 -2.10
CA ILE A 284 10.73 -17.67 -1.61
C ILE A 284 10.79 -16.14 -1.74
N LEU A 285 10.45 -15.59 -2.91
CA LEU A 285 10.43 -14.15 -3.13
C LEU A 285 9.45 -13.45 -2.19
N ASN A 286 8.27 -14.04 -1.96
CA ASN A 286 7.26 -13.46 -1.08
C ASN A 286 7.76 -13.36 0.36
N PHE A 287 8.42 -14.41 0.86
CA PHE A 287 9.05 -14.38 2.18
C PHE A 287 10.05 -13.21 2.30
N PHE A 288 10.89 -12.99 1.29
CA PHE A 288 11.84 -11.88 1.28
C PHE A 288 11.15 -10.51 1.14
N VAL A 289 10.07 -10.39 0.36
CA VAL A 289 9.25 -9.17 0.29
C VAL A 289 8.76 -8.81 1.68
N GLU A 290 8.12 -9.75 2.38
CA GLU A 290 7.54 -9.54 3.71
C GLU A 290 8.60 -9.20 4.75
N TYR A 291 9.72 -9.91 4.71
CA TYR A 291 10.86 -9.62 5.57
C TYR A 291 11.41 -8.21 5.33
N ALA A 292 11.55 -7.79 4.07
CA ALA A 292 12.13 -6.52 3.70
C ALA A 292 11.15 -5.34 3.89
N MET A 293 9.84 -5.55 3.77
CA MET A 293 8.82 -4.48 3.75
C MET A 293 8.87 -3.56 4.97
N VAL A 294 9.17 -4.12 6.15
CA VAL A 294 9.28 -3.37 7.41
C VAL A 294 10.70 -2.86 7.69
N ARG A 295 11.72 -3.39 6.99
CA ARG A 295 13.14 -3.12 7.24
C ARG A 295 13.76 -2.14 6.25
N ASN A 296 13.50 -2.35 4.96
CA ASN A 296 13.93 -1.49 3.87
C ASN A 296 12.94 -1.59 2.70
N TYR A 297 12.19 -0.52 2.48
CA TYR A 297 11.17 -0.48 1.43
C TYR A 297 11.74 -0.62 0.01
N GLY A 298 12.97 -0.14 -0.23
CA GLY A 298 13.64 -0.34 -1.53
C GLY A 298 13.94 -1.81 -1.78
N LEU A 299 14.47 -2.50 -0.77
CA LEU A 299 14.71 -3.95 -0.83
C LEU A 299 13.41 -4.76 -0.99
N ALA A 300 12.31 -4.30 -0.38
CA ALA A 300 11.01 -4.92 -0.59
C ALA A 300 10.54 -4.81 -2.05
N ASN A 301 10.69 -3.63 -2.66
CA ASN A 301 10.36 -3.42 -4.08
C ASN A 301 11.28 -4.19 -5.03
N PHE A 302 12.53 -4.43 -4.63
CA PHE A 302 13.48 -5.28 -5.34
C PHE A 302 12.96 -6.72 -5.45
N PHE A 303 12.41 -7.31 -4.39
CA PHE A 303 11.82 -8.65 -4.44
C PHE A 303 10.40 -8.67 -5.00
N THR A 304 9.65 -7.58 -4.87
CA THR A 304 8.24 -7.52 -5.29
C THR A 304 8.10 -7.54 -6.81
N ASN A 305 8.99 -6.88 -7.56
CA ASN A 305 8.87 -6.84 -9.02
C ASN A 305 9.11 -8.18 -9.72
N PRO A 306 10.15 -8.99 -9.40
CA PRO A 306 10.27 -10.33 -9.97
C PRO A 306 9.09 -11.21 -9.56
N LEU A 307 8.60 -11.08 -8.32
CA LEU A 307 7.42 -11.81 -7.85
C LEU A 307 6.18 -11.48 -8.69
N VAL A 308 5.90 -10.20 -8.94
CA VAL A 308 4.72 -9.80 -9.73
C VAL A 308 4.83 -10.28 -11.18
N LEU A 309 6.01 -10.19 -11.80
CA LEU A 309 6.20 -10.65 -13.19
C LEU A 309 5.99 -12.16 -13.32
N LEU A 310 6.56 -12.95 -12.42
CA LEU A 310 6.38 -14.40 -12.39
C LEU A 310 4.92 -14.80 -12.10
N LEU A 311 4.24 -14.06 -11.21
CA LEU A 311 2.83 -14.31 -10.90
C LEU A 311 1.91 -13.98 -12.09
N SER A 312 2.22 -12.94 -12.86
CA SER A 312 1.50 -12.61 -14.10
C SER A 312 1.65 -13.70 -15.16
N ASN A 313 2.83 -14.32 -15.27
CA ASN A 313 3.06 -15.45 -16.19
C ASN A 313 2.16 -16.66 -15.89
N LEU A 314 1.89 -16.92 -14.60
CA LEU A 314 0.98 -18.00 -14.20
C LEU A 314 -0.49 -17.72 -14.53
N SER A 315 -0.85 -16.47 -14.81
CA SER A 315 -2.23 -16.03 -15.06
C SER A 315 -2.56 -15.88 -16.54
N SER A 316 -1.55 -15.61 -17.38
CA SER A 316 -1.70 -15.29 -18.80
C SER A 316 -0.83 -16.23 -19.63
N SER A 317 -1.44 -17.01 -20.53
CA SER A 317 -0.74 -17.99 -21.39
C SER A 317 0.22 -17.39 -22.43
N ALA A 318 0.46 -16.07 -22.41
CA ALA A 318 1.36 -15.41 -23.35
C ALA A 318 2.16 -14.32 -22.62
N PHE A 319 3.48 -14.47 -22.67
CA PHE A 319 4.42 -13.41 -22.36
C PHE A 319 4.48 -12.45 -23.53
N GLU A 320 3.96 -11.25 -23.34
CA GLU A 320 4.21 -10.14 -24.25
C GLU A 320 5.33 -9.31 -23.63
N MET A 321 6.41 -9.03 -24.39
CA MET A 321 7.50 -8.14 -23.95
C MET A 321 6.97 -6.77 -23.47
N ASP A 322 5.78 -6.40 -23.94
CA ASP A 322 5.01 -5.25 -23.51
C ASP A 322 4.71 -5.25 -22.00
N LEU A 323 4.59 -6.42 -21.36
CA LEU A 323 4.34 -6.54 -19.92
C LEU A 323 5.48 -5.93 -19.08
N ILE A 324 6.74 -6.13 -19.48
CA ILE A 324 7.88 -5.51 -18.79
C ILE A 324 7.84 -3.99 -18.97
N GLY A 325 7.55 -3.52 -20.19
CA GLY A 325 7.39 -2.11 -20.51
C GLY A 325 6.29 -1.44 -19.68
N PHE A 326 5.10 -2.04 -19.65
CA PHE A 326 3.99 -1.58 -18.83
C PHE A 326 4.34 -1.54 -17.34
N ARG A 327 5.17 -2.48 -16.86
CA ARG A 327 5.59 -2.50 -15.45
C ARG A 327 6.53 -1.36 -15.13
N PHE A 328 7.46 -1.10 -16.04
CA PHE A 328 8.35 0.05 -15.94
C PHE A 328 7.58 1.36 -15.95
N TYR A 329 6.68 1.58 -16.92
CA TYR A 329 5.85 2.77 -17.00
C TYR A 329 4.95 2.92 -15.76
N GLY A 330 4.32 1.83 -15.33
CA GLY A 330 3.51 1.78 -14.10
C GLY A 330 4.28 2.21 -12.86
N LEU A 331 5.50 1.69 -12.70
CA LEU A 331 6.39 2.03 -11.59
C LEU A 331 6.76 3.51 -11.60
N VAL A 332 7.28 4.00 -12.74
CA VAL A 332 7.84 5.36 -12.86
C VAL A 332 6.73 6.41 -12.83
N LEU A 333 5.74 6.32 -13.72
CA LEU A 333 4.68 7.32 -13.83
C LEU A 333 3.85 7.40 -12.56
N GLY A 334 3.45 6.25 -11.99
CA GLY A 334 2.67 6.26 -10.76
C GLY A 334 3.45 6.82 -9.58
N SER A 335 4.76 6.53 -9.48
CA SER A 335 5.60 7.12 -8.43
C SER A 335 5.72 8.64 -8.58
N ILE A 336 5.93 9.12 -9.81
CA ILE A 336 6.06 10.55 -10.12
C ILE A 336 4.75 11.28 -9.82
N VAL A 337 3.61 10.78 -10.30
CA VAL A 337 2.29 11.41 -10.07
C VAL A 337 1.97 11.44 -8.58
N GLY A 338 2.22 10.33 -7.85
CA GLY A 338 2.03 10.27 -6.41
C GLY A 338 2.90 11.29 -5.65
N PHE A 339 4.19 11.39 -6.00
CA PHE A 339 5.08 12.35 -5.36
C PHE A 339 4.71 13.80 -5.70
N ALA A 340 4.41 14.09 -6.97
CA ALA A 340 4.02 15.43 -7.43
C ALA A 340 2.73 15.90 -6.73
N GLY A 341 1.72 15.03 -6.64
CA GLY A 341 0.50 15.32 -5.90
C GLY A 341 0.77 15.61 -4.43
N ALA A 342 1.56 14.76 -3.75
CA ALA A 342 1.94 14.98 -2.36
C ALA A 342 2.75 16.27 -2.12
N ALA A 343 3.64 16.62 -3.05
CA ALA A 343 4.42 17.85 -2.98
C ALA A 343 3.53 19.09 -3.14
N LEU A 344 2.55 19.03 -4.07
CA LEU A 344 1.61 20.12 -4.32
C LEU A 344 0.79 20.46 -3.06
N ILE A 345 0.20 19.46 -2.39
CA ILE A 345 -0.56 19.72 -1.16
C ILE A 345 0.33 20.19 -0.02
N SER A 346 1.52 19.62 0.13
CA SER A 346 2.45 20.03 1.18
C SER A 346 2.86 21.51 1.00
N PHE A 347 3.03 21.94 -0.25
CA PHE A 347 3.30 23.32 -0.60
C PHE A 347 2.10 24.23 -0.30
N ALA A 348 0.89 23.84 -0.76
CA ALA A 348 -0.34 24.61 -0.54
C ALA A 348 -0.65 24.77 0.96
N MET A 349 -0.56 23.69 1.75
CA MET A 349 -0.73 23.72 3.20
C MET A 349 0.33 24.58 3.88
N GLY A 350 1.58 24.54 3.40
CA GLY A 350 2.65 25.40 3.89
C GLY A 350 2.40 26.89 3.65
N MET A 351 1.77 27.25 2.53
CA MET A 351 1.33 28.63 2.27
C MET A 351 0.19 29.04 3.20
N TYR A 352 -0.86 28.22 3.30
CA TYR A 352 -2.01 28.48 4.16
C TYR A 352 -1.63 28.65 5.64
N GLN A 353 -0.76 27.77 6.16
CA GLN A 353 -0.27 27.89 7.54
C GLN A 353 0.58 29.15 7.78
N LYS A 354 1.32 29.63 6.77
CA LYS A 354 2.06 30.90 6.88
C LYS A 354 1.10 32.08 6.97
N GLU A 355 0.06 32.10 6.14
CA GLU A 355 -0.97 33.15 6.19
C GLU A 355 -1.69 33.18 7.54
N LEU A 356 -2.11 32.02 8.05
CA LEU A 356 -2.72 31.91 9.38
C LEU A 356 -1.80 32.44 10.49
N LYS A 357 -0.50 32.07 10.46
CA LYS A 357 0.47 32.57 11.44
C LYS A 357 0.65 34.09 11.36
N LEU A 358 0.63 34.65 10.15
CA LEU A 358 0.71 36.10 9.95
C LEU A 358 -0.54 36.81 10.47
N ALA A 359 -1.74 36.28 10.19
CA ALA A 359 -3.00 36.82 10.71
C ALA A 359 -3.05 36.77 12.24
N HIS A 360 -2.65 35.66 12.85
CA HIS A 360 -2.62 35.52 14.31
C HIS A 360 -1.61 36.48 14.95
N LYS A 361 -0.43 36.66 14.32
CA LYS A 361 0.57 37.64 14.76
C LYS A 361 0.07 39.08 14.64
N TYR A 362 -0.73 39.38 13.63
CA TYR A 362 -1.34 40.69 13.43
C TYR A 362 -2.39 41.00 14.50
N HIS A 363 -3.32 40.08 14.77
CA HIS A 363 -4.32 40.24 15.84
C HIS A 363 -3.67 40.40 17.21
N LYS A 364 -2.69 39.56 17.56
CA LYS A 364 -1.96 39.68 18.83
C LYS A 364 -1.26 41.04 18.99
N ARG A 365 -0.70 41.59 17.90
CA ARG A 365 -0.11 42.94 17.91
C ARG A 365 -1.15 44.03 18.13
N GLN A 366 -2.33 43.91 17.52
CA GLN A 366 -3.42 44.87 17.74
C GLN A 366 -3.89 44.87 19.20
N GLU A 367 -4.11 43.69 19.79
CA GLU A 367 -4.49 43.56 21.21
C GLU A 367 -3.42 44.17 22.13
N THR A 368 -2.14 43.92 21.86
CA THR A 368 -1.04 44.49 22.66
C THR A 368 -0.99 46.02 22.54
N THR A 369 -1.26 46.57 21.34
CA THR A 369 -1.26 48.02 21.08
C THR A 369 -2.47 48.72 21.70
N LEU A 370 -3.62 48.03 21.76
CA LEU A 370 -4.82 48.52 22.45
C LEU A 370 -4.63 48.52 23.97
N ALA A 371 -4.06 47.44 24.52
CA ALA A 371 -3.76 47.33 25.95
C ALA A 371 -2.76 48.40 26.43
N SER A 372 -1.71 48.69 25.65
CA SER A 372 -0.73 49.73 26.01
C SER A 372 -1.34 51.14 26.01
N LYS A 373 -2.28 51.42 25.08
CA LYS A 373 -2.97 52.72 25.04
C LYS A 373 -3.94 52.90 26.21
N GLN A 374 -4.55 51.82 26.71
CA GLN A 374 -5.41 51.88 27.88
C GLN A 374 -4.61 52.10 29.16
N SER A 375 -3.42 51.49 29.30
CA SER A 375 -2.55 51.70 30.46
C SER A 375 -1.86 53.07 30.51
N GLU A 376 -1.80 53.81 29.39
CA GLU A 376 -1.29 55.20 29.37
C GLU A 376 -2.38 56.24 29.72
N GLN A 377 -3.65 55.81 29.78
CA GLN A 377 -4.80 56.67 30.11
C GLN A 377 -5.29 56.53 31.56
N GLU A 378 -4.80 55.51 32.28
CA GLU A 378 -4.92 55.35 33.74
C GLU A 378 -3.67 55.90 34.44
#